data_AF-A0A6A3NPE0-F1
#
_entry.id   AF-A0A6A3NPE0-F1
#
_cell.length_a   1.000
_cell.length_b   1.000
_cell.length_c   1.000
_cell.angle_alpha   90.00
_cell.angle_beta   90.00
_cell.angle_gamma   90.00
#
_symmetry.space_group_name_H-M   'P 1'
#
loop_
_entity.id
_entity.type
_entity.pdbx_description
1 polymer ?
#
loop_
_entity_poly.entity_id
_entity_poly.type
_entity_poly.pdbx_seq_one_letter_code
_entity_poly.pdbx_strand_id
1 'polypeptide(L)'
;MDRFLLKWKPVESVTYDEILQLVRQRTQTLKNKYTPDIKTLLKRELRMNLSTDDCDARGFQYFQDFTRIVEENELQGLIGLSDPSSPDLKDRMKKRYRLLVENLHPALMQGQIQRMIEFERRNRRTDDVALFDLILATALFRSVQVQCCDGQDKRWLASGIQAANGQASQIDGG
;
A
#
# COMPACT_ATOMS: atom_id res chain seq x y z
N MET A 1 -6.17 -32.00 19.61
CA MET A 1 -6.18 -32.60 20.96
C MET A 1 -6.29 -31.47 21.98
N ASP A 2 -7.49 -30.95 22.19
CA ASP A 2 -7.74 -29.91 23.20
C ASP A 2 -7.83 -30.55 24.58
N ARG A 3 -6.75 -30.42 25.35
CA ARG A 3 -6.65 -30.93 26.72
C ARG A 3 -7.44 -29.99 27.64
N PHE A 4 -8.39 -30.57 28.37
CA PHE A 4 -9.21 -29.88 29.38
C PHE A 4 -8.34 -29.54 30.60
N LEU A 5 -7.93 -28.27 30.73
CA LEU A 5 -6.87 -27.83 31.66
C LEU A 5 -7.30 -27.78 33.14
N LEU A 6 -8.59 -27.85 33.44
CA LEU A 6 -9.14 -27.81 34.80
C LEU A 6 -9.90 -29.09 35.20
N LYS A 7 -9.89 -30.13 34.37
CA LYS A 7 -10.79 -31.30 34.49
C LYS A 7 -10.64 -32.11 35.79
N TRP A 8 -9.60 -31.87 36.58
CA TRP A 8 -9.24 -32.66 37.76
C TRP A 8 -9.09 -31.84 39.04
N LYS A 9 -9.55 -30.58 39.03
CA LYS A 9 -9.58 -29.75 40.25
C LYS A 9 -11.02 -29.57 40.75
N PRO A 10 -11.27 -29.72 42.06
CA PRO A 10 -12.54 -29.34 42.65
C PRO A 10 -12.75 -27.83 42.50
N VAL A 11 -14.00 -27.40 42.31
CA VAL A 11 -14.37 -26.02 41.95
C VAL A 11 -13.86 -25.03 43.00
N GLU A 12 -13.85 -25.44 44.28
CA GLU A 12 -13.41 -24.62 45.40
C GLU A 12 -11.89 -24.35 45.40
N SER A 13 -11.12 -25.16 44.66
CA SER A 13 -9.65 -25.05 44.57
C SER A 13 -9.16 -24.27 43.36
N VAL A 14 -10.07 -23.91 42.44
CA VAL A 14 -9.74 -23.16 41.24
C VAL A 14 -9.69 -21.68 41.59
N THR A 15 -8.51 -21.09 41.49
CA THR A 15 -8.33 -19.66 41.78
C THR A 15 -8.60 -18.81 40.55
N TYR A 16 -8.94 -17.54 40.79
CA TYR A 16 -9.10 -16.55 39.72
C TYR A 16 -7.83 -16.39 38.87
N ASP A 17 -6.66 -16.44 39.50
CA ASP A 17 -5.36 -16.35 38.81
C ASP A 17 -5.11 -17.51 37.85
N GLU A 18 -5.50 -18.73 38.22
CA GLU A 18 -5.37 -19.91 37.35
C GLU A 18 -6.27 -19.79 36.12
N ILE A 19 -7.50 -19.31 36.29
CA ILE A 19 -8.42 -19.04 35.18
C ILE A 19 -7.83 -17.96 34.26
N LEU A 20 -7.34 -16.85 34.84
CA LEU A 20 -6.69 -15.78 34.09
C LEU A 20 -5.49 -16.26 33.29
N GLN A 21 -4.64 -17.10 33.88
CA GLN A 21 -3.46 -17.65 33.24
C GLN A 21 -3.84 -18.56 32.07
N LEU A 22 -4.87 -19.40 32.24
CA LEU A 22 -5.39 -20.28 31.19
C LEU A 22 -6.03 -19.50 30.05
N VAL A 23 -6.80 -18.45 30.36
CA VAL A 23 -7.39 -17.55 29.37
C VAL A 23 -6.27 -16.86 28.58
N ARG A 24 -5.25 -16.32 29.25
CA ARG A 24 -4.09 -15.70 28.59
C ARG A 24 -3.37 -16.69 27.69
N GLN A 25 -3.07 -17.89 28.18
CA GLN A 25 -2.40 -18.95 27.42
C GLN A 25 -3.17 -19.35 26.16
N ARG A 26 -4.49 -19.57 26.29
CA ARG A 26 -5.39 -19.89 25.17
C ARG A 26 -5.46 -18.74 24.17
N THR A 27 -5.61 -17.52 24.65
CA THR A 27 -5.72 -16.32 23.81
C THR A 27 -4.43 -16.05 23.04
N GLN A 28 -3.26 -16.23 23.66
CA GLN A 28 -1.96 -16.16 22.98
C GLN A 28 -1.82 -17.23 21.91
N THR A 29 -2.24 -18.48 22.20
CA THR A 29 -2.17 -19.59 21.22
C THR A 29 -3.13 -19.39 20.04
N LEU A 30 -4.30 -18.78 20.28
CA LEU A 30 -5.29 -18.45 19.24
C LEU A 30 -4.82 -17.26 18.38
N LYS A 31 -4.28 -16.20 18.99
CA LYS A 31 -3.69 -15.07 18.28
C LYS A 31 -2.53 -15.51 17.37
N ASN A 32 -1.69 -16.45 17.82
CA ASN A 32 -0.58 -16.98 17.02
C ASN A 32 -0.98 -17.94 15.89
N LYS A 33 -2.24 -18.41 15.84
CA LYS A 33 -2.77 -19.25 14.75
C LYS A 33 -3.63 -18.49 13.76
N TYR A 34 -4.17 -17.34 14.16
CA TYR A 34 -4.99 -16.52 13.29
C TYR A 34 -4.08 -15.70 12.38
N THR A 35 -3.99 -16.08 11.11
CA THR A 35 -3.45 -15.18 10.09
C THR A 35 -4.53 -14.15 9.80
N PRO A 36 -4.35 -12.87 10.20
CA PRO A 36 -5.31 -11.84 9.87
C PRO A 36 -5.41 -11.69 8.36
N ASP A 37 -6.58 -11.27 7.87
CA ASP A 37 -6.73 -10.91 6.46
C ASP A 37 -6.07 -9.55 6.21
N ILE A 38 -4.74 -9.61 6.06
CA ILE A 38 -3.87 -8.44 5.84
C ILE A 38 -4.32 -7.63 4.62
N LYS A 39 -4.88 -8.30 3.60
CA LYS A 39 -5.30 -7.62 2.36
C LYS A 39 -6.51 -6.74 2.60
N THR A 40 -7.52 -7.24 3.31
CA THR A 40 -8.72 -6.43 3.59
C THR A 40 -8.44 -5.33 4.60
N LEU A 41 -7.58 -5.58 5.59
CA LEU A 41 -7.10 -4.57 6.53
C LEU A 41 -6.46 -3.39 5.78
N LEU A 42 -5.46 -3.67 4.94
CA LEU A 42 -4.73 -2.61 4.24
C LEU A 42 -5.60 -1.89 3.21
N LYS A 43 -6.50 -2.59 2.51
CA LYS A 43 -7.46 -1.92 1.61
C LYS A 43 -8.37 -0.94 2.34
N ARG A 44 -8.69 -1.22 3.60
CA ARG A 44 -9.54 -0.36 4.42
C ARG A 44 -8.77 0.84 4.96
N GLU A 45 -7.57 0.62 5.48
CA GLU A 45 -6.86 1.57 6.33
C GLU A 45 -5.70 2.28 5.64
N LEU A 46 -5.04 1.65 4.66
CA LEU A 46 -3.93 2.25 3.94
C LEU A 46 -4.45 3.02 2.73
N ARG A 47 -4.39 4.35 2.79
CA ARG A 47 -4.78 5.24 1.69
C ARG A 47 -3.75 6.34 1.50
N MET A 48 -3.34 6.56 0.25
CA MET A 48 -2.51 7.71 -0.07
C MET A 48 -3.35 9.00 0.02
N ASN A 49 -2.89 9.97 0.81
CA ASN A 49 -3.57 11.25 0.96
C ASN A 49 -3.33 12.14 -0.28
N LEU A 50 -4.29 12.15 -1.22
CA LEU A 50 -4.18 12.94 -2.46
C LEU A 50 -4.46 14.45 -2.26
N SER A 51 -4.86 14.88 -1.06
CA SER A 51 -5.09 16.30 -0.77
C SER A 51 -3.81 17.08 -0.45
N THR A 52 -2.70 16.40 -0.18
CA THR A 52 -1.40 17.03 0.02
C THR A 52 -0.76 17.34 -1.33
N ASP A 53 -0.45 18.62 -1.60
CA ASP A 53 0.22 19.06 -2.82
C ASP A 53 1.69 18.59 -2.90
N ASP A 54 2.37 18.56 -1.76
CA ASP A 54 3.74 18.05 -1.64
C ASP A 54 3.78 16.53 -1.87
N CYS A 55 4.40 16.15 -2.99
CA CYS A 55 4.50 14.77 -3.44
C CYS A 55 5.40 13.93 -2.52
N ASP A 56 6.46 14.54 -1.97
CA ASP A 56 7.39 13.87 -1.08
C ASP A 56 6.72 13.64 0.27
N ALA A 57 6.11 14.68 0.85
CA ALA A 57 5.35 14.56 2.11
C ALA A 57 4.24 13.52 2.00
N ARG A 58 3.52 13.47 0.87
CA ARG A 58 2.48 12.48 0.59
C ARG A 58 3.03 11.06 0.53
N GLY A 59 4.17 10.87 -0.15
CA GLY A 59 4.85 9.57 -0.23
C GLY A 59 5.34 9.12 1.14
N PHE A 60 6.01 10.00 1.90
CA PHE A 60 6.46 9.71 3.26
C PHE A 60 5.30 9.32 4.18
N GLN A 61 4.20 10.06 4.17
CA GLN A 61 3.03 9.76 4.99
C GLN A 61 2.46 8.37 4.68
N TYR A 62 2.39 7.98 3.41
CA TYR A 62 1.90 6.65 3.01
C TYR A 62 2.73 5.51 3.63
N PHE A 63 4.05 5.64 3.66
CA PHE A 63 4.93 4.64 4.28
C PHE A 63 4.88 4.66 5.81
N GLN A 64 4.70 5.83 6.41
CA GLN A 64 4.46 5.95 7.84
C GLN A 64 3.15 5.28 8.25
N ASP A 65 2.06 5.53 7.52
CA ASP A 65 0.76 4.90 7.75
C ASP A 65 0.85 3.38 7.61
N PHE A 66 1.58 2.87 6.61
CA PHE A 66 1.83 1.43 6.47
C PHE A 66 2.54 0.87 7.70
N THR A 67 3.61 1.53 8.15
CA THR A 67 4.40 1.08 9.29
C THR A 67 3.58 1.10 10.57
N ARG A 68 2.79 2.16 10.80
CA ARG A 68 1.84 2.27 11.90
C ARG A 68 0.83 1.12 11.89
N ILE A 69 0.19 0.83 10.75
CA ILE A 69 -0.78 -0.28 10.63
C ILE A 69 -0.11 -1.62 10.94
N VAL A 70 1.11 -1.84 10.46
CA VAL A 70 1.88 -3.06 10.74
C VAL A 70 2.19 -3.21 12.22
N GLU A 71 2.50 -2.10 12.91
CA GLU A 71 2.83 -2.09 14.33
C GLU A 71 1.60 -2.29 15.22
N GLU A 72 0.53 -1.54 14.96
CA GLU A 72 -0.74 -1.60 15.72
C GLU A 72 -1.43 -2.96 15.62
N ASN A 73 -1.21 -3.69 14.53
CA ASN A 73 -1.83 -5.00 14.28
C ASN A 73 -0.86 -6.17 14.53
N GLU A 74 0.30 -5.94 15.16
CA GLU A 74 1.29 -6.97 15.49
C GLU A 74 1.76 -7.79 14.25
N LEU A 75 1.80 -7.16 13.07
CA LEU A 75 2.14 -7.81 11.79
C LEU A 75 3.64 -7.80 11.49
N GLN A 76 4.48 -7.36 12.43
CA GLN A 76 5.90 -7.17 12.17
C GLN A 76 6.61 -8.49 11.84
N GLY A 77 6.18 -9.61 12.45
CA GLY A 77 6.67 -10.95 12.12
C GLY A 77 6.23 -11.48 10.75
N LEU A 78 5.27 -10.85 10.09
CA LEU A 78 4.74 -11.29 8.79
C LEU A 78 5.21 -10.40 7.63
N ILE A 79 5.27 -9.08 7.86
CA ILE A 79 5.53 -8.05 6.83
C ILE A 79 6.36 -6.85 7.35
N GLY A 80 6.85 -6.91 8.59
CA GLY A 80 7.71 -5.88 9.18
C GLY A 80 9.20 -6.08 8.93
N LEU A 81 9.99 -5.10 9.40
CA LEU A 81 11.45 -5.02 9.25
C LEU A 81 12.21 -5.50 10.51
N SER A 82 11.59 -6.34 11.35
CA SER A 82 12.04 -6.57 12.73
C SER A 82 13.41 -7.21 12.92
N ASP A 83 13.94 -7.92 11.92
CA ASP A 83 15.28 -8.52 12.02
C ASP A 83 15.94 -8.66 10.63
N PRO A 84 17.01 -7.91 10.35
CA PRO A 84 17.75 -8.00 9.08
C PRO A 84 18.49 -9.33 8.90
N SER A 85 18.71 -10.09 9.98
CA SER A 85 19.39 -11.39 9.96
C SER A 85 18.43 -12.56 9.69
N SER A 86 17.13 -12.29 9.65
CA SER A 86 16.12 -13.33 9.53
C SER A 86 16.11 -13.95 8.12
N PRO A 87 16.14 -15.28 7.97
CA PRO A 87 16.22 -15.95 6.67
C PRO A 87 14.98 -15.68 5.79
N ASP A 88 13.86 -15.31 6.40
CA ASP A 88 12.60 -14.99 5.73
C ASP A 88 12.43 -13.50 5.41
N LEU A 89 13.40 -12.64 5.75
CA LEU A 89 13.37 -11.20 5.45
C LEU A 89 13.05 -10.96 3.97
N LYS A 90 13.71 -11.68 3.05
CA LYS A 90 13.51 -11.52 1.61
C LYS A 90 12.06 -11.81 1.18
N ASP A 91 11.43 -12.80 1.78
CA ASP A 91 10.04 -13.14 1.46
C ASP A 91 9.04 -12.20 2.14
N ARG A 92 9.34 -11.72 3.35
CA ARG A 92 8.61 -10.62 3.99
C ARG A 92 8.67 -9.36 3.14
N MET A 93 9.83 -9.01 2.59
CA MET A 93 10.01 -7.87 1.69
C MET A 93 9.18 -8.00 0.41
N LYS A 94 9.15 -9.19 -0.21
CA LYS A 94 8.28 -9.42 -1.39
C LYS A 94 6.79 -9.26 -1.07
N LYS A 95 6.36 -9.72 0.12
CA LYS A 95 4.97 -9.55 0.58
C LYS A 95 4.66 -8.08 0.85
N ARG A 96 5.55 -7.40 1.57
CA ARG A 96 5.48 -5.96 1.88
C ARG A 96 5.37 -5.11 0.62
N TYR A 97 6.27 -5.31 -0.34
CA TYR A 97 6.21 -4.68 -1.67
C TYR A 97 4.83 -4.85 -2.32
N ARG A 98 4.35 -6.09 -2.38
CA ARG A 98 3.09 -6.41 -3.04
C ARG A 98 1.93 -5.65 -2.40
N LEU A 99 1.89 -5.62 -1.07
CA LEU A 99 0.85 -4.92 -0.32
C LEU A 99 0.93 -3.39 -0.49
N LEU A 100 2.13 -2.82 -0.49
CA LEU A 100 2.34 -1.39 -0.74
C LEU A 100 1.88 -0.97 -2.13
N VAL A 101 2.15 -1.77 -3.17
CA VAL A 101 1.75 -1.46 -4.55
C VAL A 101 0.29 -1.82 -4.82
N GLU A 102 -0.25 -2.91 -4.26
CA GLU A 102 -1.67 -3.30 -4.39
C GLU A 102 -2.63 -2.22 -3.84
N ASN A 103 -2.20 -1.43 -2.85
CA ASN A 103 -3.01 -0.39 -2.21
C ASN A 103 -2.68 1.04 -2.68
N LEU A 104 -1.82 1.17 -3.69
CA LEU A 104 -1.38 2.46 -4.17
C LEU A 104 -2.44 3.13 -5.04
N HIS A 105 -2.72 4.41 -4.77
CA HIS A 105 -3.62 5.23 -5.55
C HIS A 105 -2.91 6.49 -6.03
N PRO A 106 -3.23 7.01 -7.24
CA PRO A 106 -4.26 6.54 -8.18
C PRO A 106 -3.88 5.26 -8.96
N ALA A 107 -4.88 4.52 -9.47
CA ALA A 107 -4.69 3.21 -10.12
C ALA A 107 -3.72 3.24 -11.32
N LEU A 108 -3.65 4.37 -12.03
CA LEU A 108 -2.73 4.57 -13.14
C LEU A 108 -1.25 4.56 -12.67
N MET A 109 -0.98 5.12 -11.49
CA MET A 109 0.36 5.10 -10.87
C MET A 109 0.71 3.68 -10.42
N GLN A 110 -0.23 3.00 -9.76
CA GLN A 110 -0.08 1.59 -9.39
C GLN A 110 0.28 0.72 -10.62
N GLY A 111 -0.48 0.82 -11.72
CA GLY A 111 -0.24 0.03 -12.92
C GLY A 111 1.09 0.35 -13.63
N GLN A 112 1.61 1.58 -13.47
CA GLN A 112 2.94 1.94 -13.98
C GLN A 112 4.04 1.31 -13.13
N ILE A 113 3.97 1.47 -11.80
CA ILE A 113 4.96 0.92 -10.86
C ILE A 113 4.99 -0.61 -10.95
N GLN A 114 3.81 -1.25 -11.04
CA GLN A 114 3.71 -2.70 -11.19
C GLN A 114 4.43 -3.20 -12.45
N ARG A 115 4.20 -2.55 -13.61
CA ARG A 115 4.89 -2.90 -14.87
C ARG A 115 6.40 -2.67 -14.80
N MET A 116 6.85 -1.53 -14.26
CA MET A 116 8.28 -1.25 -14.12
C MET A 116 8.98 -2.32 -13.28
N ILE A 117 8.36 -2.78 -12.20
CA ILE A 117 8.95 -3.80 -11.33
C ILE A 117 8.91 -5.20 -11.97
N GLU A 118 7.84 -5.52 -12.70
CA GLU A 118 7.70 -6.82 -13.39
C GLU A 118 8.71 -6.99 -14.53
N PHE A 119 8.88 -5.95 -15.35
CA PHE A 119 9.62 -6.05 -16.60
C PHE A 119 11.01 -5.43 -16.57
N GLU A 120 11.27 -4.42 -15.73
CA GLU A 120 12.54 -3.68 -15.75
C GLU A 120 13.37 -3.85 -14.47
N ARG A 121 12.73 -3.77 -13.29
CA ARG A 121 13.43 -3.57 -12.00
C ARG A 121 13.02 -4.58 -10.93
N ARG A 122 13.20 -5.87 -11.23
CA ARG A 122 12.75 -6.99 -10.38
C ARG A 122 13.38 -7.04 -8.98
N ASN A 123 14.60 -6.52 -8.83
CA ASN A 123 15.32 -6.46 -7.56
C ASN A 123 14.63 -5.56 -6.50
N ARG A 124 13.79 -4.61 -6.94
CA ARG A 124 13.05 -3.70 -6.05
C ARG A 124 11.98 -4.38 -5.19
N ARG A 125 11.67 -5.65 -5.45
CA ARG A 125 10.75 -6.44 -4.61
C ARG A 125 11.36 -6.85 -3.27
N THR A 126 12.68 -6.71 -3.13
CA THR A 126 13.44 -7.19 -1.96
C THR A 126 14.25 -6.08 -1.31
N ASP A 127 14.03 -4.83 -1.72
CA ASP A 127 14.73 -3.63 -1.26
C ASP A 127 13.70 -2.53 -1.05
N ASP A 128 13.40 -2.27 0.23
CA ASP A 128 12.35 -1.31 0.62
C ASP A 128 12.76 0.14 0.32
N VAL A 129 14.07 0.44 0.35
CA VAL A 129 14.60 1.77 0.01
C VAL A 129 14.45 2.01 -1.49
N ALA A 130 14.88 1.07 -2.32
CA ALA A 130 14.73 1.19 -3.77
C ALA A 130 13.25 1.19 -4.22
N LEU A 131 12.35 0.58 -3.43
CA LEU A 131 10.91 0.65 -3.64
C LEU A 131 10.35 2.02 -3.26
N PHE A 132 10.77 2.56 -2.11
CA PHE A 132 10.42 3.92 -1.68
C PHE A 132 10.82 4.96 -2.72
N ASP A 133 12.07 4.93 -3.17
CA ASP A 133 12.59 5.83 -4.20
C ASP A 133 11.83 5.69 -5.52
N LEU A 134 11.41 4.46 -5.89
CA LEU A 134 10.58 4.24 -7.08
C LEU A 134 9.20 4.87 -6.94
N ILE A 135 8.55 4.68 -5.79
CA ILE A 135 7.22 5.20 -5.52
C ILE A 135 7.27 6.73 -5.50
N LEU A 136 8.27 7.33 -4.85
CA LEU A 136 8.49 8.77 -4.91
C LEU A 136 8.74 9.24 -6.35
N ALA A 137 9.72 8.69 -7.06
CA ALA A 137 10.04 9.09 -8.43
C ALA A 137 8.85 8.96 -9.40
N THR A 138 7.98 7.97 -9.19
CA THR A 138 6.78 7.77 -10.02
C THR A 138 5.61 8.66 -9.58
N ALA A 139 5.46 8.93 -8.28
CA ALA A 139 4.52 9.91 -7.74
C ALA A 139 4.84 11.33 -8.25
N LEU A 140 6.14 11.63 -8.38
CA LEU A 140 6.68 12.88 -8.89
C LEU A 140 6.44 13.07 -10.39
N PHE A 141 6.37 12.00 -11.19
CA PHE A 141 6.24 12.14 -12.65
C PHE A 141 4.83 12.53 -13.12
N ARG A 142 3.79 12.44 -12.28
CA ARG A 142 2.39 12.59 -12.73
C ARG A 142 1.54 13.63 -12.02
N SER A 143 2.01 14.24 -10.93
CA SER A 143 1.39 15.47 -10.42
C SER A 143 1.38 16.58 -11.50
N VAL A 144 2.36 16.58 -12.42
CA VAL A 144 2.44 17.54 -13.53
C VAL A 144 1.49 17.21 -14.69
N GLN A 145 1.18 15.93 -14.97
CA GLN A 145 0.42 15.60 -16.19
C GLN A 145 -1.09 15.89 -16.04
N VAL A 146 -1.65 15.78 -14.83
CA VAL A 146 -3.06 16.15 -14.59
C VAL A 146 -3.20 17.68 -14.48
N GLN A 147 -2.24 18.37 -13.87
CA GLN A 147 -2.28 19.84 -13.77
C GLN A 147 -2.08 20.53 -15.13
N CYS A 148 -1.32 19.95 -16.06
CA CYS A 148 -1.24 20.41 -17.45
C CYS A 148 -2.54 20.20 -18.25
N CYS A 149 -3.33 19.16 -17.93
CA CYS A 149 -4.57 18.86 -18.65
C CYS A 149 -5.79 19.62 -18.09
N ASP A 150 -5.80 19.95 -16.79
CA ASP A 150 -6.88 20.75 -16.19
C ASP A 150 -6.67 22.27 -16.34
N GLY A 151 -5.42 22.71 -16.58
CA GLY A 151 -5.06 24.13 -16.72
C GLY A 151 -4.96 24.67 -18.16
N GLN A 152 -4.97 23.82 -19.19
CA GLN A 152 -4.98 24.27 -20.60
C GLN A 152 -6.40 24.41 -21.14
N ASP A 153 -6.98 25.55 -20.80
CA ASP A 153 -7.95 26.35 -21.56
C ASP A 153 -8.56 25.70 -22.82
N LYS A 154 -9.85 25.35 -22.70
CA LYS A 154 -10.73 24.94 -23.81
C LYS A 154 -10.89 26.00 -24.92
N ARG A 155 -10.25 27.18 -24.82
CA ARG A 155 -10.17 28.19 -25.89
C ARG A 155 -9.39 27.73 -27.13
N TRP A 156 -8.34 26.91 -27.00
CA TRP A 156 -7.51 26.55 -28.16
C TRP A 156 -8.19 25.55 -29.11
N LEU A 157 -9.05 24.66 -28.59
CA LEU A 157 -9.80 23.73 -29.45
C LEU A 157 -10.88 24.44 -30.27
N ALA A 158 -11.45 25.54 -29.77
CA ALA A 158 -12.42 26.35 -30.52
C ALA A 158 -11.75 27.23 -31.59
N SER A 159 -10.57 27.80 -31.30
CA SER A 159 -9.83 28.64 -32.26
C SER A 159 -9.19 27.83 -33.40
N GLY A 160 -8.79 26.58 -33.17
CA GLY A 160 -8.22 25.71 -34.21
C GLY A 160 -9.23 25.27 -35.28
N ILE A 161 -10.50 25.08 -34.90
CA ILE A 161 -11.56 24.66 -35.83
C ILE A 161 -12.02 25.81 -36.73
N GLN A 162 -11.99 27.06 -36.23
CA GLN A 162 -12.29 28.25 -37.06
C GLN A 162 -11.16 28.59 -38.05
N ALA A 163 -9.90 28.34 -37.69
CA ALA A 163 -8.77 28.54 -38.60
C ALA A 163 -8.76 27.55 -39.77
N ALA A 164 -9.18 26.30 -39.54
CA ALA A 164 -9.26 25.28 -40.59
C ALA A 164 -10.43 25.50 -41.58
N ASN A 165 -11.57 26.04 -41.11
CA ASN A 165 -12.72 26.33 -41.96
C ASN A 165 -12.62 27.65 -42.75
N GLY A 166 -11.69 28.54 -42.39
CA GLY A 166 -11.47 29.81 -43.10
C GLY A 166 -10.55 29.74 -44.32
N GLN A 167 -9.78 28.65 -44.49
CA GLN A 167 -8.83 28.49 -45.60
C GLN A 167 -9.35 27.60 -46.75
N ALA A 168 -10.54 27.00 -46.61
CA ALA A 168 -11.12 26.14 -47.65
C ALA A 168 -11.95 26.90 -48.71
N SER A 169 -12.02 28.24 -48.67
CA SER A 169 -12.82 29.03 -49.63
C SER A 169 -12.01 29.92 -50.60
N GLN A 170 -10.69 29.70 -50.73
CA GLN A 170 -9.88 30.40 -51.73
C GLN A 170 -8.92 29.45 -52.45
N ILE A 171 -9.47 28.49 -53.19
CA ILE A 171 -8.80 27.81 -54.31
C ILE A 171 -9.89 27.22 -55.20
N ASP A 172 -10.62 28.08 -55.91
CA ASP A 172 -11.27 27.76 -57.18
C ASP A 172 -11.69 29.09 -57.83
N GLY A 173 -10.94 29.51 -58.86
CA GLY A 173 -11.22 30.72 -59.62
C GLY A 173 -9.96 31.33 -60.22
N GLY A 174 -9.49 30.76 -61.34
CA GLY A 174 -8.41 31.29 -62.16
C GLY A 174 -8.10 30.38 -63.34
#